data_AF-A0A1R1SJ54-F1
#
_entry.id   AF-A0A1R1SJ54-F1
#
_cell.length_a   1.000
_cell.length_b   1.000
_cell.length_c   1.000
_cell.angle_alpha   90.00
_cell.angle_beta   90.00
_cell.angle_gamma   90.00
#
_symmetry.space_group_name_H-M   'P 1'
#
loop_
_entity.id
_entity.type
_entity.pdbx_description
1 polymer ?
#
loop_
_entity_poly.entity_id
_entity_poly.type
_entity_poly.pdbx_seq_one_letter_code
_entity_poly.pdbx_strand_id
1 'polypeptide(L)'
;MPPAGPGGPSGGGGKGWLWALGGAVVASAVWAGVVFSTGGFGSGEKEADLGTYQYASDLCASSDFTPIENASFKEKDSTSGSNPQHSSSKDPAMDSMTCNVDYEPSTSSSSDYSSAWLYTTAYLHRKTDPTPEFKATYMSYKNQKTSSTHYKVTKVSGVGDEAYVVAQEYESSSNSSAYVILGVRDGWMTYQTTWSQYASSSSDHPVKSNSEITEMLKESAKGTLEKLQK
;
A
#
# COMPACT_ATOMS: atom_id res chain seq x y z
N MET A 1 -8.91 -59.66 -6.55
CA MET A 1 -7.53 -59.57 -6.03
C MET A 1 -7.09 -58.11 -6.10
N PRO A 2 -6.91 -57.46 -4.95
CA PRO A 2 -5.76 -56.56 -4.79
C PRO A 2 -4.83 -56.99 -3.64
N PRO A 3 -3.57 -56.53 -3.67
CA PRO A 3 -2.43 -57.23 -3.09
C PRO A 3 -2.16 -56.91 -1.61
N ALA A 4 -1.49 -57.85 -0.97
CA ALA A 4 -0.82 -57.67 0.32
C ALA A 4 0.47 -56.84 0.15
N GLY A 5 0.75 -55.98 1.14
CA GLY A 5 2.09 -55.50 1.49
C GLY A 5 2.16 -54.02 1.93
N PRO A 6 3.17 -53.61 2.72
CA PRO A 6 4.21 -54.41 3.38
C PRO A 6 3.98 -54.57 4.90
N GLY A 7 4.49 -55.68 5.43
CA GLY A 7 4.49 -55.98 6.86
C GLY A 7 5.21 -54.92 7.68
N GLY A 8 4.56 -54.50 8.76
CA GLY A 8 5.24 -53.77 9.82
C GLY A 8 6.28 -54.68 10.48
N PRO A 9 7.50 -54.21 10.74
CA PRO A 9 8.43 -54.94 11.57
C PRO A 9 7.92 -54.93 13.02
N SER A 10 7.33 -56.04 13.43
CA SER A 10 7.19 -56.43 14.83
C SER A 10 8.51 -57.08 15.29
N GLY A 11 9.15 -56.50 16.31
CA GLY A 11 10.13 -57.20 17.14
C GLY A 11 11.50 -56.51 17.23
N GLY A 12 11.84 -56.00 18.42
CA GLY A 12 13.21 -55.59 18.75
C GLY A 12 13.27 -54.42 19.72
N GLY A 13 13.01 -54.70 21.01
CA GLY A 13 13.20 -53.72 22.09
C GLY A 13 14.60 -53.09 22.08
N GLY A 14 14.64 -51.78 22.34
CA GLY A 14 15.85 -51.05 22.74
C GLY A 14 16.62 -50.28 21.64
N LYS A 15 16.45 -50.56 20.34
CA LYS A 15 17.28 -49.94 19.29
C LYS A 15 16.54 -49.23 18.14
N GLY A 16 15.24 -49.48 17.93
CA GLY A 16 14.46 -48.81 16.87
C GLY A 16 14.28 -47.31 17.08
N TRP A 17 14.14 -46.88 18.35
CA TRP A 17 14.05 -45.47 18.72
C TRP A 17 15.35 -44.70 18.41
N LEU A 18 16.51 -45.34 18.57
CA LEU A 18 17.81 -44.73 18.26
C LEU A 18 17.97 -44.45 16.76
N TRP A 19 17.47 -45.36 15.91
CA TRP A 19 17.44 -45.16 14.46
C TRP A 19 16.44 -44.08 14.05
N ALA A 20 15.27 -44.01 14.68
CA ALA A 20 14.29 -42.95 14.43
C ALA A 20 14.83 -41.58 14.84
N LEU A 21 15.48 -41.47 16.01
CA LEU A 21 16.15 -40.24 16.44
C LEU A 21 17.30 -39.85 15.51
N GLY A 22 18.13 -40.81 15.11
CA GLY A 22 19.22 -40.57 14.16
C GLY A 22 18.70 -40.04 12.82
N GLY A 23 17.62 -40.64 12.29
CA GLY A 23 16.95 -40.18 11.08
C GLY A 23 16.38 -38.77 11.22
N ALA A 24 15.74 -38.46 12.36
CA ALA A 24 15.20 -37.13 12.63
C ALA A 24 16.30 -36.05 12.71
N VAL A 25 17.43 -36.36 13.34
CA VAL A 25 18.58 -35.42 13.45
C VAL A 25 19.22 -35.17 12.09
N VAL A 26 19.43 -36.22 11.29
CA VAL A 26 19.99 -36.08 9.94
C VAL A 26 19.05 -35.28 9.04
N ALA A 27 17.75 -35.59 9.05
CA ALA A 27 16.76 -34.84 8.29
C ALA A 27 16.71 -33.36 8.73
N SER A 28 16.77 -33.09 10.03
CA SER A 28 16.81 -31.72 10.56
C SER A 28 18.08 -30.98 10.17
N ALA A 29 19.23 -31.65 10.16
CA ALA A 29 20.50 -31.06 9.73
C ALA A 29 20.53 -30.79 8.22
N VAL A 30 19.92 -31.65 7.40
CA VAL A 30 19.77 -31.42 5.95
C VAL A 30 18.84 -30.24 5.69
N TRP A 31 17.68 -30.18 6.35
CA TRP A 31 16.79 -29.03 6.24
C TRP A 31 17.44 -27.74 6.75
N ALA A 32 18.14 -27.78 7.88
CA ALA A 32 18.91 -26.65 8.37
C ALA A 32 19.97 -26.23 7.34
N GLY A 33 20.73 -27.16 6.77
CA GLY A 33 21.72 -26.87 5.73
C GLY A 33 21.11 -26.29 4.45
N VAL A 34 19.92 -26.76 4.04
CA VAL A 34 19.17 -26.19 2.92
C VAL A 34 18.68 -24.78 3.24
N VAL A 35 18.15 -24.55 4.45
CA VAL A 35 17.72 -23.22 4.90
C VAL A 35 18.89 -22.26 5.02
N PHE A 36 20.06 -22.71 5.51
CA PHE A 36 21.28 -21.92 5.57
C PHE A 36 21.87 -21.61 4.18
N SER A 37 21.83 -22.56 3.24
CA SER A 37 22.37 -22.36 1.89
C SER A 37 21.44 -21.56 0.97
N THR A 38 20.12 -21.59 1.22
CA THR A 38 19.13 -20.78 0.48
C THR A 38 18.88 -19.41 1.12
N GLY A 39 19.58 -19.07 2.21
CA GLY A 39 19.50 -17.74 2.85
C GLY A 39 18.27 -17.53 3.75
N GLY A 40 17.63 -18.60 4.23
CA GLY A 40 16.46 -18.55 5.11
C GLY A 40 16.74 -18.00 6.52
N PHE A 41 18.00 -17.81 6.91
CA PHE A 41 18.41 -17.01 8.07
C PHE A 41 19.46 -16.00 7.63
N GLY A 42 19.01 -14.83 7.14
CA GLY A 42 19.87 -13.69 6.88
C GLY A 42 20.90 -13.92 5.78
N SER A 43 20.45 -13.96 4.53
CA SER A 43 21.31 -13.43 3.46
C SER A 43 21.67 -12.00 3.85
N GLY A 44 22.97 -11.67 3.85
CA GLY A 44 23.51 -10.42 4.41
C GLY A 44 22.62 -9.22 4.09
N GLU A 45 22.32 -8.42 5.12
CA GLU A 45 21.43 -7.26 5.04
C GLU A 45 21.72 -6.51 3.74
N LYS A 46 20.85 -6.66 2.73
CA LYS A 46 20.91 -5.79 1.56
C LYS A 46 20.72 -4.39 2.11
N GLU A 47 21.70 -3.54 1.85
CA GLU A 47 21.58 -2.13 2.19
C GLU A 47 20.31 -1.61 1.52
N ALA A 48 19.44 -0.99 2.33
CA ALA A 48 18.14 -0.57 1.85
C ALA A 48 18.29 0.42 0.71
N ASP A 49 17.62 0.16 -0.40
CA ASP A 49 17.65 1.03 -1.58
C ASP A 49 16.69 2.21 -1.40
N LEU A 50 16.98 3.08 -0.44
CA LEU A 50 16.20 4.29 -0.16
C LEU A 50 16.64 5.48 -1.00
N GLY A 51 17.70 5.35 -1.82
CA GLY A 51 18.28 6.48 -2.55
C GLY A 51 18.55 7.68 -1.63
N THR A 52 17.95 8.82 -1.97
CA THR A 52 18.01 10.08 -1.19
C THR A 52 16.78 10.34 -0.33
N TYR A 53 15.83 9.39 -0.26
CA TYR A 53 14.62 9.55 0.54
C TYR A 53 14.93 9.60 2.03
N GLN A 54 14.37 10.60 2.71
CA GLN A 54 14.53 10.77 4.15
C GLN A 54 13.19 10.81 4.87
N TYR A 55 13.24 10.44 6.15
CA TYR A 55 12.11 10.57 7.05
C TYR A 55 11.73 12.06 7.23
N ALA A 56 10.44 12.34 7.09
CA ALA A 56 9.81 13.60 7.43
C ALA A 56 8.88 13.39 8.64
N SER A 57 9.08 14.18 9.70
CA SER A 57 8.19 14.15 10.87
C SER A 57 6.78 14.65 10.55
N ASP A 58 6.68 15.53 9.55
CA ASP A 58 5.46 16.09 9.02
C ASP A 58 5.41 15.83 7.51
N LEU A 59 4.62 14.82 7.13
CA LEU A 59 4.41 14.49 5.71
C LEU A 59 3.53 15.54 5.04
N CYS A 60 2.60 16.17 5.75
CA CYS A 60 1.73 17.19 5.16
C CYS A 60 2.54 18.40 4.71
N ALA A 61 3.52 18.84 5.49
CA ALA A 61 4.44 19.90 5.09
C ALA A 61 5.32 19.52 3.87
N SER A 62 5.54 18.23 3.65
CA SER A 62 6.32 17.71 2.51
C SER A 62 5.45 17.38 1.29
N SER A 63 4.12 17.30 1.46
CA SER A 63 3.18 17.03 0.39
C SER A 63 3.05 18.21 -0.57
N ASP A 64 2.80 17.91 -1.83
CA ASP A 64 2.44 18.90 -2.84
C ASP A 64 0.93 18.90 -3.09
N PHE A 65 0.23 19.86 -2.49
CA PHE A 65 -1.21 20.02 -2.63
C PHE A 65 -1.63 20.93 -3.79
N THR A 66 -0.68 21.58 -4.46
CA THR A 66 -0.97 22.51 -5.56
C THR A 66 -1.83 21.89 -6.69
N PRO A 67 -1.63 20.62 -7.11
CA PRO A 67 -2.51 20.00 -8.10
C PRO A 67 -3.97 19.87 -7.64
N ILE A 68 -4.19 19.65 -6.34
CA ILE A 68 -5.52 19.54 -5.74
C ILE A 68 -6.18 20.92 -5.65
N GLU A 69 -5.40 21.94 -5.25
CA GLU A 69 -5.82 23.34 -5.22
C GLU A 69 -6.23 23.83 -6.62
N ASN A 70 -5.39 23.54 -7.62
CA ASN A 70 -5.68 23.84 -9.03
C ASN A 70 -6.93 23.12 -9.54
N ALA A 71 -7.27 21.97 -8.95
CA ALA A 71 -8.48 21.23 -9.24
C ALA A 71 -9.74 21.84 -8.56
N SER A 72 -9.62 23.05 -7.97
CA SER A 72 -10.69 23.80 -7.29
C SER A 72 -11.17 23.17 -5.99
N PHE A 73 -10.25 22.56 -5.25
CA PHE A 73 -10.45 22.21 -3.85
C PHE A 73 -9.63 23.14 -2.96
N LYS A 74 -10.12 23.38 -1.75
CA LYS A 74 -9.36 24.05 -0.69
C LYS A 74 -9.46 23.20 0.57
N GLU A 75 -8.45 23.28 1.41
CA GLU A 75 -8.50 22.64 2.72
C GLU A 75 -9.71 23.17 3.48
N LYS A 76 -10.47 22.25 4.08
CA LYS A 76 -11.64 22.59 4.87
C LYS A 76 -11.20 23.19 6.21
N ASP A 77 -11.82 24.29 6.60
CA ASP A 77 -11.61 24.85 7.93
C ASP A 77 -12.04 23.83 9.00
N SER A 78 -11.09 23.46 9.87
CA SER A 78 -11.36 22.53 10.95
C SER A 78 -12.22 23.20 12.03
N THR A 79 -13.40 22.65 12.29
CA THR A 79 -14.24 23.06 13.44
C THR A 79 -13.79 22.42 14.75
N SER A 80 -12.94 21.39 14.69
CA SER A 80 -12.39 20.67 15.84
C SER A 80 -11.11 19.91 15.47
N GLY A 81 -9.99 20.25 16.10
CA GLY A 81 -8.67 19.66 15.80
C GLY A 81 -7.91 20.43 14.71
N SER A 82 -6.82 19.84 14.19
CA SER A 82 -6.08 20.40 13.06
C SER A 82 -6.55 19.77 11.74
N ASN A 83 -6.50 20.56 10.67
CA ASN A 83 -6.51 20.10 9.29
C ASN A 83 -5.43 20.94 8.59
N PRO A 84 -4.42 20.34 7.94
CA PRO A 84 -4.20 18.90 7.79
C PRO A 84 -3.76 18.21 9.10
N GLN A 85 -3.80 16.87 9.11
CA GLN A 85 -3.34 16.02 10.23
C GLN A 85 -2.19 15.14 9.78
N HIS A 86 -1.11 15.11 10.55
CA HIS A 86 0.02 14.23 10.27
C HIS A 86 0.34 13.34 11.47
N SER A 87 0.97 12.20 11.19
CA SER A 87 1.58 11.34 12.18
C SER A 87 2.76 10.61 11.55
N SER A 88 3.80 10.36 12.33
CA SER A 88 5.00 9.70 11.84
C SER A 88 5.68 8.91 12.96
N SER A 89 6.38 7.84 12.58
CA SER A 89 7.10 6.94 13.48
C SER A 89 8.38 6.48 12.83
N LYS A 90 9.47 6.44 13.61
CA LYS A 90 10.72 5.81 13.21
C LYS A 90 10.79 4.41 13.79
N ASP A 91 11.20 3.46 12.98
CA ASP A 91 11.50 2.10 13.44
C ASP A 91 12.75 1.59 12.71
N PRO A 92 13.62 0.79 13.35
CA PRO A 92 14.80 0.23 12.69
C PRO A 92 14.50 -0.56 11.41
N ALA A 93 13.29 -1.11 11.26
CA ALA A 93 12.88 -1.87 10.08
C ALA A 93 12.14 -1.03 9.04
N MET A 94 11.29 -0.10 9.47
CA MET A 94 10.45 0.68 8.56
C MET A 94 9.99 2.01 9.20
N ASP A 95 10.37 3.13 8.61
CA ASP A 95 9.76 4.40 9.00
C ASP A 95 8.37 4.53 8.38
N SER A 96 7.43 5.13 9.11
CA SER A 96 6.05 5.39 8.68
C SER A 96 5.73 6.87 8.81
N MET A 97 5.11 7.42 7.78
CA MET A 97 4.70 8.82 7.71
C MET A 97 3.31 8.91 7.09
N THR A 98 2.44 9.73 7.66
CA THR A 98 1.05 9.86 7.22
C THR A 98 0.63 11.32 7.17
N CYS A 99 -0.25 11.64 6.23
CA CYS A 99 -0.89 12.94 6.09
C CYS A 99 -2.36 12.77 5.66
N ASN A 100 -3.26 13.41 6.38
CA ASN A 100 -4.69 13.38 6.14
C ASN A 100 -5.17 14.80 5.94
N VAL A 101 -5.96 15.04 4.90
CA VAL A 101 -6.49 16.36 4.59
C VAL A 101 -7.95 16.26 4.22
N ASP A 102 -8.78 17.02 4.91
CA ASP A 102 -10.17 17.26 4.53
C ASP A 102 -10.23 18.44 3.57
N TYR A 103 -10.91 18.26 2.44
CA TYR A 103 -11.09 19.25 1.39
C TYR A 103 -12.58 19.55 1.18
N GLU A 104 -12.84 20.76 0.71
CA GLU A 104 -14.14 21.18 0.16
C GLU A 104 -13.92 21.91 -1.18
N PRO A 105 -14.94 21.94 -2.07
CA PRO A 105 -14.86 22.76 -3.28
C PRO A 105 -14.59 24.23 -2.93
N SER A 106 -13.74 24.91 -3.71
CA SER A 106 -13.31 26.27 -3.37
C SER A 106 -14.46 27.30 -3.32
N THR A 107 -15.51 27.08 -4.09
CA THR A 107 -16.70 27.95 -4.18
C THR A 107 -17.94 27.36 -3.51
N SER A 108 -17.77 26.37 -2.62
CA SER A 108 -18.89 25.72 -1.94
C SER A 108 -19.76 26.73 -1.18
N SER A 109 -21.07 26.66 -1.41
CA SER A 109 -22.06 27.31 -0.55
C SER A 109 -22.42 26.40 0.63
N SER A 110 -22.98 26.93 1.71
CA SER A 110 -23.42 26.11 2.86
C SER A 110 -24.55 25.12 2.52
N SER A 111 -25.19 25.26 1.36
CA SER A 111 -26.17 24.32 0.79
C SER A 111 -25.56 23.25 -0.13
N ASP A 112 -24.30 23.41 -0.56
CA ASP A 112 -23.59 22.44 -1.39
C ASP A 112 -22.95 21.36 -0.51
N TYR A 113 -23.55 20.17 -0.53
CA TYR A 113 -22.99 19.04 0.20
C TYR A 113 -22.04 18.25 -0.69
N SER A 114 -20.80 18.73 -0.77
CA SER A 114 -19.67 18.02 -1.37
C SER A 114 -18.45 18.10 -0.45
N SER A 115 -17.77 16.97 -0.28
CA SER A 115 -16.56 16.86 0.53
C SER A 115 -15.58 15.92 -0.15
N ALA A 116 -14.29 16.19 0.03
CA ALA A 116 -13.24 15.28 -0.36
C ALA A 116 -12.26 15.05 0.78
N TRP A 117 -11.61 13.90 0.75
CA TRP A 117 -10.61 13.51 1.73
C TRP A 117 -9.41 12.89 1.02
N LEU A 118 -8.23 13.36 1.39
CA LEU A 118 -6.96 12.83 0.93
C LEU A 118 -6.25 12.14 2.10
N TYR A 119 -5.88 10.88 1.92
CA TYR A 119 -5.08 10.12 2.87
C TYR A 119 -3.81 9.63 2.22
N THR A 120 -2.68 10.09 2.75
CA THR A 120 -1.38 9.82 2.19
C THR A 120 -0.51 9.10 3.21
N THR A 121 0.17 8.05 2.78
CA THR A 121 1.16 7.33 3.56
C THR A 121 2.46 7.20 2.78
N ALA A 122 3.57 7.28 3.48
CA ALA A 122 4.89 7.01 2.95
C ALA A 122 5.66 6.13 3.93
N TYR A 123 6.24 5.05 3.42
CA TYR A 123 7.06 4.12 4.18
C TYR A 123 8.46 4.07 3.59
N LEU A 124 9.46 4.13 4.46
CA LEU A 124 10.86 3.89 4.12
C LEU A 124 11.25 2.53 4.66
N HIS A 125 11.26 1.52 3.80
CA HIS A 125 11.62 0.16 4.20
C HIS A 125 13.14 0.09 4.37
N ARG A 126 13.62 -0.21 5.58
CA ARG A 126 15.05 -0.22 5.93
C ARG A 126 15.65 -1.62 5.99
N LYS A 127 14.81 -2.66 6.07
CA LYS A 127 15.25 -4.06 6.24
C LYS A 127 14.66 -5.04 5.23
N THR A 128 13.55 -4.71 4.60
CA THR A 128 12.82 -5.61 3.71
C THR A 128 12.58 -4.94 2.37
N ASP A 129 12.87 -5.64 1.28
CA ASP A 129 12.53 -5.20 -0.08
C ASP A 129 11.00 -5.25 -0.27
N PRO A 130 10.32 -4.10 -0.48
CA PRO A 130 8.87 -4.09 -0.62
C PRO A 130 8.40 -4.56 -1.99
N THR A 131 9.29 -4.78 -2.97
CA THR A 131 8.93 -5.07 -4.37
C THR A 131 7.96 -6.25 -4.53
N PRO A 132 8.16 -7.43 -3.89
CA PRO A 132 7.27 -8.56 -4.07
C PRO A 132 5.85 -8.29 -3.55
N GLU A 133 5.74 -7.58 -2.43
CA GLU A 133 4.47 -7.30 -1.77
C GLU A 133 3.74 -6.13 -2.41
N PHE A 134 4.47 -5.08 -2.82
CA PHE A 134 3.92 -3.85 -3.37
C PHE A 134 2.96 -4.13 -4.53
N LYS A 135 3.42 -4.88 -5.54
CA LYS A 135 2.57 -5.26 -6.68
C LYS A 135 1.39 -6.13 -6.25
N ALA A 136 1.61 -7.08 -5.34
CA ALA A 136 0.56 -7.99 -4.88
C ALA A 136 -0.57 -7.23 -4.18
N THR A 137 -0.23 -6.25 -3.35
CA THR A 137 -1.17 -5.38 -2.63
C THR A 137 -2.17 -4.73 -3.60
N TYR A 138 -1.69 -4.02 -4.63
CA TYR A 138 -2.59 -3.34 -5.57
C TYR A 138 -3.29 -4.30 -6.53
N MET A 139 -2.63 -5.37 -6.98
CA MET A 139 -3.26 -6.35 -7.86
C MET A 139 -4.37 -7.15 -7.15
N SER A 140 -4.31 -7.28 -5.81
CA SER A 140 -5.35 -7.95 -5.03
C SER A 140 -6.73 -7.30 -5.19
N TYR A 141 -6.80 -5.98 -5.43
CA TYR A 141 -8.05 -5.25 -5.64
C TYR A 141 -8.85 -5.75 -6.84
N LYS A 142 -8.20 -6.35 -7.85
CA LYS A 142 -8.91 -6.99 -8.99
C LYS A 142 -9.84 -8.12 -8.54
N ASN A 143 -9.53 -8.76 -7.41
CA ASN A 143 -10.32 -9.84 -6.85
C ASN A 143 -11.34 -9.34 -5.81
N GLN A 144 -11.25 -8.07 -5.40
CA GLN A 144 -12.18 -7.46 -4.47
C GLN A 144 -13.40 -6.96 -5.25
N LYS A 145 -14.55 -7.60 -5.03
CA LYS A 145 -15.82 -7.17 -5.61
C LYS A 145 -16.97 -7.51 -4.67
N THR A 146 -17.97 -6.64 -4.65
CA THR A 146 -19.28 -6.89 -4.05
C THR A 146 -20.32 -7.00 -5.17
N SER A 147 -21.60 -7.11 -4.82
CA SER A 147 -22.69 -7.07 -5.80
C SER A 147 -22.87 -5.71 -6.48
N SER A 148 -22.26 -4.64 -5.97
CA SER A 148 -22.50 -3.26 -6.42
C SER A 148 -21.22 -2.48 -6.70
N THR A 149 -20.05 -3.10 -6.49
CA THR A 149 -18.77 -2.41 -6.55
C THR A 149 -17.67 -3.38 -7.00
N HIS A 150 -16.84 -2.91 -7.91
CA HIS A 150 -15.59 -3.56 -8.29
C HIS A 150 -14.49 -2.51 -8.42
N TYR A 151 -13.25 -2.96 -8.54
CA TYR A 151 -12.10 -2.08 -8.70
C TYR A 151 -11.40 -2.30 -10.02
N LYS A 152 -11.10 -1.21 -10.70
CA LYS A 152 -10.22 -1.20 -11.86
C LYS A 152 -8.80 -0.88 -11.40
N VAL A 153 -7.89 -1.82 -11.63
CA VAL A 153 -6.47 -1.65 -11.32
C VAL A 153 -5.68 -1.43 -12.59
N THR A 154 -5.00 -0.30 -12.69
CA THR A 154 -4.21 0.12 -13.87
C THR A 154 -2.77 0.39 -13.45
N LYS A 155 -1.79 -0.18 -14.16
CA LYS A 155 -0.38 0.21 -13.98
C LYS A 155 -0.17 1.57 -14.64
N VAL A 156 0.46 2.51 -13.96
CA VAL A 156 0.76 3.85 -14.49
C VAL A 156 2.26 4.10 -14.49
N SER A 157 2.70 4.98 -15.38
CA SER A 157 4.11 5.38 -15.52
C SER A 157 4.32 6.85 -15.20
N GLY A 158 5.59 7.22 -15.05
CA GLY A 158 6.04 8.60 -14.84
C GLY A 158 5.99 9.04 -13.39
N VAL A 159 5.89 8.14 -12.42
CA VAL A 159 6.03 8.43 -10.99
C VAL A 159 6.60 7.20 -10.30
N GLY A 160 7.76 7.36 -9.65
CA GLY A 160 8.58 6.26 -9.11
C GLY A 160 8.99 5.21 -10.15
N ASP A 161 9.55 4.10 -9.67
CA ASP A 161 9.90 2.92 -10.45
C ASP A 161 8.67 2.12 -10.89
N GLU A 162 7.67 2.04 -10.01
CA GLU A 162 6.47 1.24 -10.22
C GLU A 162 5.26 1.88 -9.56
N ALA A 163 4.19 2.09 -10.31
CA ALA A 163 2.98 2.69 -9.77
C ALA A 163 1.70 2.01 -10.28
N TYR A 164 0.69 1.97 -9.42
CA TYR A 164 -0.62 1.41 -9.69
C TYR A 164 -1.71 2.36 -9.24
N VAL A 165 -2.76 2.46 -10.04
CA VAL A 165 -4.00 3.16 -9.71
C VAL A 165 -5.08 2.12 -9.48
N VAL A 166 -5.79 2.24 -8.37
CA VAL A 166 -7.01 1.49 -8.07
C VAL A 166 -8.16 2.47 -8.05
N ALA A 167 -9.08 2.33 -8.99
CA ALA A 167 -10.28 3.17 -9.05
C ALA A 167 -11.52 2.32 -8.75
N GLN A 168 -12.36 2.78 -7.83
CA GLN A 168 -13.64 2.16 -7.56
C GLN A 168 -14.60 2.45 -8.72
N GLU A 169 -15.30 1.42 -9.16
CA GLU A 169 -16.36 1.49 -10.16
C GLU A 169 -17.64 0.90 -9.56
N TYR A 170 -18.78 1.47 -9.95
CA TYR A 170 -20.10 1.06 -9.49
C TYR A 170 -20.89 0.47 -10.65
N GLU A 171 -21.68 -0.56 -10.37
CA GLU A 171 -22.59 -1.17 -11.34
C GLU A 171 -23.76 -0.22 -11.70
N SER A 172 -24.14 0.68 -10.79
CA SER A 172 -25.12 1.74 -11.03
C SER A 172 -24.43 3.07 -11.35
N SER A 173 -24.93 3.79 -12.37
CA SER A 173 -24.35 5.04 -12.89
C SER A 173 -24.51 6.28 -11.99
N SER A 174 -24.82 6.14 -10.71
CA SER A 174 -24.90 7.28 -9.79
C SER A 174 -23.49 7.68 -9.34
N ASN A 175 -22.91 8.67 -10.03
CA ASN A 175 -21.56 9.20 -9.77
C ASN A 175 -21.51 10.16 -8.57
N SER A 176 -22.20 9.84 -7.47
CA SER A 176 -22.18 10.68 -6.26
C SER A 176 -20.93 10.49 -5.42
N SER A 177 -20.07 9.52 -5.75
CA SER A 177 -18.81 9.29 -5.06
C SER A 177 -17.71 8.82 -6.00
N ALA A 178 -16.46 9.13 -5.65
CA ALA A 178 -15.27 8.58 -6.27
C ALA A 178 -14.30 8.13 -5.18
N TYR A 179 -13.60 7.04 -5.47
CA TYR A 179 -12.56 6.49 -4.62
C TYR A 179 -11.41 6.01 -5.48
N VAL A 180 -10.25 6.65 -5.34
CA VAL A 180 -9.06 6.38 -6.16
C VAL A 180 -7.84 6.27 -5.25
N ILE A 181 -7.11 5.18 -5.38
CA ILE A 181 -5.81 4.99 -4.73
C ILE A 181 -4.73 5.08 -5.80
N LEU A 182 -3.70 5.87 -5.55
CA LEU A 182 -2.43 5.83 -6.27
C LEU A 182 -1.36 5.26 -5.34
N GLY A 183 -0.83 4.10 -5.69
CA GLY A 183 0.36 3.52 -5.08
C GLY A 183 1.60 3.75 -5.94
N VAL A 184 2.71 4.11 -5.31
CA VAL A 184 4.01 4.31 -5.93
C VAL A 184 5.09 3.60 -5.13
N ARG A 185 6.01 2.93 -5.81
CA ARG A 185 7.27 2.43 -5.27
C ARG A 185 8.42 3.06 -6.04
N ASP A 186 9.42 3.53 -5.32
CA ASP A 186 10.68 4.03 -5.87
C ASP A 186 11.80 3.46 -4.99
N GLY A 187 12.59 2.53 -5.51
CA GLY A 187 13.46 1.68 -4.70
C GLY A 187 12.69 0.95 -3.59
N TRP A 188 13.15 1.15 -2.34
CA TRP A 188 12.57 0.64 -1.10
C TRP A 188 11.68 1.67 -0.38
N MET A 189 11.35 2.80 -1.03
CA MET A 189 10.30 3.70 -0.57
C MET A 189 8.96 3.30 -1.21
N THR A 190 7.90 3.25 -0.41
CA THR A 190 6.53 3.10 -0.90
C THR A 190 5.67 4.27 -0.45
N TYR A 191 4.95 4.86 -1.39
CA TYR A 191 4.02 5.97 -1.17
C TYR A 191 2.63 5.54 -1.64
N GLN A 192 1.60 5.84 -0.85
CA GLN A 192 0.22 5.66 -1.25
C GLN A 192 -0.55 6.94 -0.97
N THR A 193 -1.37 7.36 -1.92
CA THR A 193 -2.35 8.41 -1.68
C THR A 193 -3.73 7.92 -2.10
N THR A 194 -4.71 8.15 -1.25
CA THR A 194 -6.10 7.74 -1.42
C THR A 194 -6.96 8.99 -1.43
N TRP A 195 -7.69 9.17 -2.52
CA TRP A 195 -8.72 10.18 -2.66
C TRP A 195 -10.09 9.55 -2.48
N SER A 196 -10.91 10.16 -1.64
CA SER A 196 -12.33 9.87 -1.52
C SER A 196 -13.09 11.17 -1.71
N GLN A 197 -14.08 11.18 -2.59
CA GLN A 197 -14.94 12.33 -2.79
C GLN A 197 -16.39 11.90 -2.77
N TYR A 198 -17.23 12.76 -2.22
CA TYR A 198 -18.67 12.65 -2.26
C TYR A 198 -19.28 13.98 -2.73
N ALA A 199 -20.35 13.90 -3.52
CA ALA A 199 -21.20 15.03 -3.85
C ALA A 199 -22.66 14.56 -3.91
N SER A 200 -23.57 15.32 -3.30
CA SER A 200 -24.99 15.07 -3.45
C SER A 200 -25.43 15.31 -4.90
N SER A 201 -26.53 14.68 -5.32
CA SER A 201 -27.08 14.83 -6.68
C SER A 201 -27.52 16.26 -7.01
N SER A 202 -27.68 17.11 -6.01
CA SER A 202 -28.07 18.52 -6.14
C SER A 202 -26.90 19.48 -5.99
N SER A 203 -25.66 18.99 -5.87
CA SER A 203 -24.49 19.86 -5.72
C SER A 203 -24.08 20.43 -7.07
N ASP A 204 -23.66 21.70 -7.06
CA ASP A 204 -23.06 22.37 -8.23
C ASP A 204 -21.60 21.93 -8.47
N HIS A 205 -21.05 21.11 -7.58
CA HIS A 205 -19.70 20.55 -7.64
C HIS A 205 -19.76 19.02 -7.77
N PRO A 206 -20.02 18.49 -8.98
CA PRO A 206 -20.07 17.05 -9.19
C PRO A 206 -18.72 16.39 -8.91
N VAL A 207 -18.77 15.10 -8.61
CA VAL A 207 -17.57 14.29 -8.40
C VAL A 207 -16.72 14.28 -9.67
N LYS A 208 -15.41 14.51 -9.52
CA LYS A 208 -14.46 14.43 -10.65
C LYS A 208 -14.36 13.01 -11.17
N SER A 209 -14.03 12.86 -12.46
CA SER A 209 -13.83 11.53 -13.03
C SER A 209 -12.60 10.83 -12.43
N ASN A 210 -12.59 9.50 -12.45
CA ASN A 210 -11.45 8.71 -11.98
C ASN A 210 -10.14 9.06 -12.72
N SER A 211 -10.21 9.46 -14.00
CA SER A 211 -9.04 9.91 -14.77
C SER A 211 -8.51 11.27 -14.29
N GLU A 212 -9.39 12.25 -14.05
CA GLU A 212 -8.97 13.57 -13.53
C GLU A 212 -8.35 13.43 -12.14
N ILE A 213 -8.98 12.62 -11.27
CA ILE A 213 -8.43 12.34 -9.94
C ILE A 213 -7.07 11.64 -10.06
N THR A 214 -6.93 10.70 -10.99
CA THR A 214 -5.65 10.00 -11.21
C THR A 214 -4.54 10.96 -11.62
N GLU A 215 -4.80 11.87 -12.57
CA GLU A 215 -3.81 12.85 -13.02
C GLU A 215 -3.41 13.80 -11.88
N MET A 216 -4.40 14.32 -11.16
CA MET A 216 -4.20 15.16 -9.98
C MET A 216 -3.33 14.47 -8.91
N LEU A 217 -3.64 13.21 -8.56
CA LEU A 217 -2.86 12.45 -7.57
C LEU A 217 -1.44 12.14 -8.07
N LYS A 218 -1.25 11.88 -9.36
CA LYS A 218 0.07 11.64 -9.94
C LYS A 218 0.95 12.89 -9.90
N GLU A 219 0.40 14.05 -10.23
CA GLU A 219 1.13 15.32 -10.14
C GLU A 219 1.49 15.63 -8.69
N SER A 220 0.55 15.48 -7.77
CA SER A 220 0.78 15.67 -6.33
C SER A 220 1.85 14.71 -5.79
N ALA A 221 1.79 13.44 -6.19
CA ALA A 221 2.79 12.44 -5.79
C ALA A 221 4.19 12.80 -6.32
N LYS A 222 4.34 13.27 -7.57
CA LYS A 222 5.64 13.70 -8.10
C LYS A 222 6.27 14.80 -7.26
N GLY A 223 5.53 15.90 -7.04
CA GLY A 223 6.03 17.02 -6.26
C GLY A 223 6.34 16.64 -4.81
N THR A 224 5.52 15.76 -4.23
CA THR A 224 5.76 15.23 -2.87
C THR A 224 7.02 14.38 -2.80
N LEU A 225 7.21 13.45 -3.74
CA LEU A 225 8.37 12.57 -3.77
C LEU A 225 9.66 13.35 -4.00
N GLU A 226 9.65 14.37 -4.85
CA GLU A 226 10.79 15.29 -5.04
C GLU A 226 11.16 16.01 -3.74
N LYS A 227 10.17 16.49 -2.96
CA LYS A 227 10.41 17.15 -1.67
C LYS A 227 10.92 16.21 -0.57
N LEU A 228 10.63 14.90 -0.66
CA LEU A 228 11.10 13.89 0.29
C LEU A 228 12.54 13.44 0.01
N GLN A 229 13.05 13.68 -1.20
CA GLN A 229 14.45 13.48 -1.55
C GLN A 229 15.29 14.64 -1.01
N LYS A 230 16.48 14.34 -0.45
CA LYS A 230 17.42 15.34 0.08
C LYS A 230 18.84 15.11 -0.39
#